data_AF-A0A1R0ZDC6-F1
#
_entry.id   AF-A0A1R0ZDC6-F1
#
_cell.length_a   1.000
_cell.length_b   1.000
_cell.length_c   1.000
_cell.angle_alpha   90.00
_cell.angle_beta   90.00
_cell.angle_gamma   90.00
#
_symmetry.space_group_name_H-M   'P 1'
#
loop_
_entity.id
_entity.type
_entity.pdbx_description
1 polymer ?
#
loop_
_entity_poly.entity_id
_entity_poly.type
_entity_poly.pdbx_seq_one_letter_code
_entity_poly.pdbx_strand_id
1 'polypeptide(L)'
;MLAQAIKRRLSKEENQKGFTLIELLAVIVILGIIAVIAIPMIGGIIKNAKEDSNTATARQIYDAARMYMMSENNSDYSTTNIAKITLANLQGEGYLETPIYLPSTKSTITEVVVNFTATGQLTNNTASTPFAVSIAATDLATPVTFTATEVLQAEKK
;
A
#
# COMPACT_ATOMS: atom_id res chain seq x y z
N MET A 1 4.86 66.89 27.86
CA MET A 1 5.37 65.58 27.40
C MET A 1 4.30 64.47 27.41
N LEU A 2 3.30 64.50 28.31
CA LEU A 2 2.23 63.49 28.37
C LEU A 2 1.36 63.41 27.09
N ALA A 3 1.04 64.55 26.49
CA ALA A 3 0.18 64.63 25.29
C ALA A 3 0.78 63.93 24.05
N GLN A 4 2.11 63.94 23.90
CA GLN A 4 2.81 63.24 22.81
C GLN A 4 2.83 61.72 23.00
N ALA A 5 2.88 61.24 24.25
CA ALA A 5 2.83 59.81 24.56
C ALA A 5 1.45 59.20 24.26
N ILE A 6 0.37 59.96 24.47
CA ILE A 6 -1.01 59.54 24.16
C ILE A 6 -1.23 59.52 22.64
N LYS A 7 -0.79 60.57 21.91
CA LYS A 7 -0.92 60.65 20.45
C LYS A 7 -0.27 59.46 19.72
N ARG A 8 0.88 58.97 20.23
CA ARG A 8 1.62 57.84 19.65
C ARG A 8 0.96 56.48 19.89
N ARG A 9 0.12 56.36 20.92
CA ARG A 9 -0.66 55.13 21.19
C ARG A 9 -1.91 55.05 20.31
N LEU A 10 -2.66 56.15 20.15
CA LEU A 10 -3.82 56.18 19.26
C LEU A 10 -3.42 55.93 17.78
N SER A 11 -2.31 56.50 17.31
CA SER A 11 -1.86 56.30 15.92
C SER A 11 -1.38 54.87 15.60
N LYS A 12 -1.17 54.02 16.62
CA LYS A 12 -0.69 52.64 16.43
C LYS A 12 -1.83 51.64 16.21
N GLU A 13 -3.05 51.98 16.58
CA GLU A 13 -4.24 51.14 16.42
C GLU A 13 -4.92 51.34 15.05
N GLU A 14 -4.70 52.48 14.38
CA GLU A 14 -5.30 52.83 13.09
C GLU A 14 -4.77 52.02 11.89
N ASN A 15 -3.65 51.31 12.05
CA ASN A 15 -3.02 50.51 10.98
C ASN A 15 -3.35 49.01 11.03
N GLN A 16 -4.23 48.57 11.94
CA GLN A 16 -4.71 47.19 11.92
C GLN A 16 -5.92 47.10 10.99
N LYS A 17 -5.66 47.10 9.67
CA LYS A 17 -6.69 46.78 8.68
C LYS A 17 -7.09 45.32 8.86
N GLY A 18 -8.21 45.08 9.54
CA GLY A 18 -8.81 43.75 9.68
C GLY A 18 -9.27 43.21 8.33
N PHE A 19 -9.14 41.90 8.15
CA PHE A 19 -9.69 41.18 7.00
C PHE A 19 -11.21 41.31 7.01
N THR A 20 -11.83 41.54 5.86
CA THR A 20 -13.29 41.62 5.78
C THR A 20 -13.90 40.22 5.76
N LEU A 21 -15.10 40.06 6.33
CA LEU A 21 -15.80 38.76 6.29
C LEU A 21 -16.11 38.33 4.86
N ILE A 22 -16.30 39.27 3.92
CA ILE A 22 -16.58 38.97 2.52
C ILE A 22 -15.37 38.39 1.79
N GLU A 23 -14.15 38.84 2.12
CA GLU A 23 -12.93 38.26 1.56
C GLU A 23 -12.74 36.81 2.04
N LEU A 24 -13.01 36.55 3.32
CA LEU A 24 -12.94 35.19 3.86
C LEU A 24 -14.03 34.30 3.24
N LEU A 25 -15.24 34.85 3.02
CA LEU A 25 -16.35 34.16 2.36
C LEU A 25 -16.00 33.76 0.91
N ALA A 26 -15.41 34.65 0.12
CA ALA A 26 -15.03 34.33 -1.25
C ALA A 26 -14.01 33.16 -1.31
N VAL A 27 -13.05 33.12 -0.38
CA VAL A 27 -12.03 32.05 -0.31
C VAL A 27 -12.65 30.69 0.01
N ILE A 28 -13.53 30.60 1.01
CA ILE A 28 -14.15 29.31 1.37
C ILE A 28 -15.08 28.79 0.25
N VAL A 29 -15.71 29.68 -0.52
CA VAL A 29 -16.51 29.29 -1.69
C VAL A 29 -15.63 28.64 -2.76
N ILE A 30 -14.49 29.26 -3.09
CA ILE A 30 -13.54 28.70 -4.06
C ILE A 30 -12.97 27.38 -3.56
N LEU A 31 -12.54 27.30 -2.29
CA LEU A 31 -12.03 26.06 -1.69
C LEU A 31 -13.11 24.96 -1.67
N GLY A 32 -14.37 25.31 -1.43
CA GLY A 32 -15.50 24.38 -1.47
C GLY A 32 -15.69 23.76 -2.86
N ILE A 33 -15.63 24.57 -3.93
CA ILE A 33 -15.75 24.09 -5.31
C ILE A 33 -14.60 23.13 -5.65
N ILE A 34 -13.36 23.49 -5.29
CA ILE A 34 -12.18 22.64 -5.54
C ILE A 34 -12.28 21.33 -4.75
N ALA A 35 -12.69 21.38 -3.48
CA ALA A 35 -12.77 20.22 -2.61
C ALA A 35 -13.75 19.15 -3.14
N VAL A 36 -14.87 19.56 -3.73
CA VAL A 36 -15.87 18.64 -4.30
C VAL A 36 -15.26 17.75 -5.41
N ILE A 37 -14.36 18.29 -6.24
CA ILE A 37 -13.71 17.54 -7.33
C ILE A 37 -12.48 16.78 -6.82
N ALA A 38 -11.71 17.39 -5.92
CA ALA A 38 -10.45 16.85 -5.45
C ALA A 38 -10.62 15.57 -4.59
N ILE A 39 -11.63 15.52 -3.72
CA ILE A 39 -11.84 14.39 -2.80
C ILE A 39 -12.02 13.04 -3.53
N PRO A 40 -12.96 12.88 -4.50
CA PRO A 40 -13.14 11.60 -5.18
C PRO A 40 -11.91 11.22 -6.04
N MET A 41 -11.24 12.22 -6.65
CA MET A 41 -10.05 12.00 -7.46
C MET A 41 -8.88 11.46 -6.63
N ILE A 42 -8.58 12.08 -5.50
CA ILE A 42 -7.51 11.65 -4.58
C ILE A 42 -7.82 10.27 -4.00
N GLY A 43 -9.08 9.98 -3.69
CA GLY A 43 -9.51 8.66 -3.22
C GLY A 43 -9.17 7.53 -4.22
N GLY A 44 -9.41 7.76 -5.51
CA GLY A 44 -9.05 6.80 -6.57
C GLY A 44 -7.53 6.60 -6.69
N ILE A 45 -6.75 7.68 -6.65
CA ILE A 45 -5.28 7.62 -6.73
C ILE A 45 -4.70 6.82 -5.55
N ILE A 46 -5.18 7.09 -4.32
CA ILE A 46 -4.73 6.37 -3.13
C ILE A 46 -5.08 4.89 -3.23
N LYS A 47 -6.27 4.55 -3.72
CA LYS A 47 -6.69 3.15 -3.90
C LYS A 47 -5.75 2.42 -4.87
N ASN A 48 -5.47 3.02 -6.04
CA ASN A 48 -4.58 2.42 -7.03
C ASN A 48 -3.16 2.26 -6.46
N ALA A 49 -2.62 3.30 -5.81
CA ALA A 49 -1.30 3.23 -5.18
C ALA A 49 -1.19 2.12 -4.12
N LYS A 50 -2.28 1.85 -3.39
CA LYS A 50 -2.35 0.72 -2.44
C LYS A 50 -2.36 -0.63 -3.16
N GLU A 51 -3.11 -0.77 -4.25
CA GLU A 51 -3.15 -2.00 -5.07
C GLU A 51 -1.78 -2.28 -5.71
N ASP A 52 -1.12 -1.24 -6.24
CA ASP A 52 0.22 -1.32 -6.83
C ASP A 52 1.27 -1.73 -5.77
N SER A 53 1.21 -1.11 -4.59
CA SER A 53 2.13 -1.44 -3.50
C SER A 53 1.94 -2.86 -2.98
N ASN A 54 0.69 -3.37 -2.96
CA ASN A 54 0.40 -4.75 -2.60
C ASN A 54 0.96 -5.72 -3.65
N THR A 55 0.83 -5.40 -4.93
CA THR A 55 1.38 -6.19 -6.05
C THR A 55 2.91 -6.23 -5.99
N ALA A 56 3.56 -5.10 -5.69
CA ALA A 56 5.01 -5.04 -5.48
C ALA A 56 5.46 -5.92 -4.31
N THR A 57 4.70 -5.91 -3.20
CA THR A 57 4.97 -6.79 -2.04
C THR A 57 4.84 -8.27 -2.43
N ALA A 58 3.81 -8.64 -3.18
CA ALA A 58 3.63 -10.00 -3.69
C ALA A 58 4.79 -10.45 -4.59
N ARG A 59 5.34 -9.53 -5.39
CA ARG A 59 6.53 -9.80 -6.21
C ARG A 59 7.79 -10.01 -5.39
N GLN A 60 8.03 -9.19 -4.37
CA GLN A 60 9.17 -9.38 -3.45
C GLN A 60 9.09 -10.74 -2.75
N ILE A 61 7.90 -11.11 -2.29
CA ILE A 61 7.60 -12.42 -1.71
C ILE A 61 7.87 -13.55 -2.72
N TYR A 62 7.44 -13.37 -3.97
CA TYR A 62 7.70 -14.32 -5.05
C TYR A 62 9.20 -14.49 -5.30
N ASP A 63 9.97 -13.41 -5.35
CA ASP A 63 11.42 -13.46 -5.56
C ASP A 63 12.12 -14.17 -4.40
N ALA A 64 11.71 -13.91 -3.16
CA ALA A 64 12.19 -14.62 -1.97
C ALA A 64 11.85 -16.12 -2.04
N ALA A 65 10.61 -16.44 -2.43
CA ALA A 65 10.15 -17.82 -2.58
C ALA A 65 10.90 -18.55 -3.70
N ARG A 66 11.16 -17.88 -4.82
CA ARG A 66 11.97 -18.41 -5.92
C ARG A 66 13.41 -18.63 -5.49
N MET A 67 14.00 -17.71 -4.72
CA MET A 67 15.35 -17.86 -4.20
C MET A 67 15.46 -19.07 -3.27
N TYR A 68 14.48 -19.25 -2.37
CA TYR A 68 14.35 -20.43 -1.51
C TYR A 68 14.23 -21.73 -2.32
N MET A 69 13.43 -21.75 -3.40
CA MET A 69 13.36 -22.95 -4.26
C MET A 69 14.70 -23.31 -4.91
N MET A 70 15.48 -22.32 -5.34
CA MET A 70 16.73 -22.53 -6.07
C MET A 70 17.88 -22.98 -5.17
N SER A 71 17.85 -22.59 -3.90
CA SER A 71 18.91 -22.81 -2.91
C SER A 71 18.70 -24.10 -2.12
N GLU A 72 17.52 -24.29 -1.54
CA GLU A 72 17.23 -25.43 -0.66
C GLU A 72 16.95 -26.75 -1.42
N ASN A 73 16.98 -26.74 -2.77
CA ASN A 73 16.80 -27.94 -3.61
C ASN A 73 15.66 -28.85 -3.15
N ASN A 74 14.56 -28.24 -2.68
CA ASN A 74 13.49 -28.98 -2.03
C ASN A 74 12.81 -29.88 -3.07
N SER A 75 13.23 -31.14 -3.10
CA SER A 75 12.85 -32.13 -4.12
C SER A 75 11.42 -32.65 -3.95
N ASP A 76 10.60 -31.99 -3.14
CA ASP A 76 9.20 -32.33 -2.90
C ASP A 76 8.24 -31.73 -3.95
N TYR A 77 8.80 -31.23 -5.06
CA TYR A 77 8.06 -30.75 -6.21
C TYR A 77 7.82 -31.89 -7.20
N SER A 78 6.95 -32.82 -6.81
CA SER A 78 6.48 -33.87 -7.72
C SER A 78 5.91 -33.24 -8.99
N THR A 79 6.29 -33.76 -10.15
CA THR A 79 5.89 -33.30 -11.50
C THR A 79 4.38 -33.19 -11.74
N THR A 80 3.59 -33.66 -10.78
CA THR A 80 2.12 -33.72 -10.83
C THR A 80 1.46 -32.79 -9.80
N ASN A 81 2.20 -32.13 -8.89
CA ASN A 81 1.62 -31.35 -7.80
C ASN A 81 2.15 -29.91 -7.75
N ILE A 82 1.29 -28.99 -7.30
CA ILE A 82 1.67 -27.57 -7.13
C ILE A 82 2.56 -27.46 -5.89
N ALA A 83 3.76 -26.95 -6.09
CA ALA A 83 4.71 -26.61 -5.06
C ALA A 83 4.18 -25.41 -4.24
N LYS A 84 3.90 -25.62 -2.95
CA LYS A 84 3.40 -24.58 -2.05
C LYS A 84 4.50 -24.12 -1.12
N ILE A 85 4.79 -22.82 -1.13
CA ILE A 85 5.79 -22.21 -0.26
C ILE A 85 5.05 -21.28 0.70
N THR A 86 5.24 -21.53 2.00
CA THR A 86 4.54 -20.81 3.05
C THR A 86 5.43 -19.75 3.69
N LEU A 87 4.81 -18.77 4.36
CA LEU A 87 5.54 -17.75 5.12
C LEU A 87 6.52 -18.35 6.14
N ALA A 88 6.13 -19.44 6.81
CA ALA A 88 6.96 -20.12 7.79
C ALA A 88 8.25 -20.69 7.18
N ASN A 89 8.20 -21.17 5.94
CA ASN A 89 9.40 -21.66 5.24
C ASN A 89 10.37 -20.50 4.95
N LEU A 90 9.83 -19.36 4.50
CA LEU A 90 10.65 -18.20 4.12
C LEU A 90 11.26 -17.51 5.34
N GLN A 91 10.52 -17.41 6.44
CA GLN A 91 11.02 -16.81 7.67
C GLN A 91 11.95 -17.75 8.45
N GLY A 92 11.65 -19.05 8.46
CA GLY A 92 12.49 -20.05 9.13
C GLY A 92 13.90 -20.13 8.54
N GLU A 93 14.01 -20.02 7.23
CA GLU A 93 15.29 -20.07 6.51
C GLU A 93 15.91 -18.68 6.25
N GLY A 94 15.30 -17.60 6.77
CA GLY A 94 15.85 -16.25 6.71
C GLY A 94 15.72 -15.50 5.39
N TYR A 95 14.87 -15.98 4.46
CA TYR A 95 14.55 -15.29 3.21
C TYR A 95 13.62 -14.09 3.39
N LEU A 96 12.82 -14.09 4.46
CA LEU A 96 11.95 -12.97 4.83
C LEU A 96 12.12 -12.63 6.31
N GLU A 97 12.02 -11.34 6.63
CA GLU A 97 12.07 -10.85 8.00
C GLU A 97 10.77 -11.14 8.77
N THR A 98 10.84 -11.05 10.10
CA THR A 98 9.68 -11.15 10.99
C THR A 98 9.67 -9.93 11.94
N PRO A 99 8.60 -9.12 11.99
CA PRO A 99 7.38 -9.17 11.20
C PRO A 99 7.49 -8.42 9.86
N ILE A 100 6.67 -8.83 8.89
CA ILE A 100 6.43 -8.09 7.63
C ILE A 100 5.02 -7.49 7.63
N TYR A 101 4.86 -6.35 6.95
CA TYR A 101 3.61 -5.58 6.94
C TYR A 101 3.08 -5.40 5.51
N LEU A 102 1.77 -5.40 5.37
CA LEU A 102 1.12 -5.08 4.10
C LEU A 102 1.01 -3.56 3.96
N PRO A 103 1.58 -2.91 2.93
CA PRO A 103 1.62 -1.45 2.84
C PRO A 103 0.24 -0.78 2.77
N SER A 104 -0.76 -1.45 2.20
CA SER A 104 -2.11 -0.88 2.01
C SER A 104 -2.89 -0.69 3.31
N THR A 105 -2.73 -1.59 4.27
CA THR A 105 -3.43 -1.57 5.56
C THR A 105 -2.50 -1.34 6.76
N LYS A 106 -1.19 -1.47 6.56
CA LYS A 106 -0.16 -1.49 7.61
C LYS A 106 -0.32 -2.64 8.62
N SER A 107 -1.14 -3.63 8.28
CA SER A 107 -1.38 -4.80 9.11
C SER A 107 -0.22 -5.78 8.96
N THR A 108 0.07 -6.52 10.03
CA THR A 108 1.03 -7.62 10.01
C THR A 108 0.56 -8.73 9.09
N ILE A 109 1.43 -9.18 8.18
CA ILE A 109 1.18 -10.34 7.32
C ILE A 109 1.34 -11.58 8.19
N THR A 110 0.30 -12.40 8.27
CA THR A 110 0.24 -13.60 9.10
C THR A 110 0.47 -14.87 8.31
N GLU A 111 0.02 -14.90 7.06
CA GLU A 111 0.19 -16.04 6.18
C GLU A 111 0.49 -15.59 4.75
N VAL A 112 1.35 -16.33 4.10
CA VAL A 112 1.68 -16.18 2.68
C VAL A 112 1.73 -17.55 2.07
N VAL A 113 1.12 -17.71 0.89
CA VAL A 113 1.26 -18.93 0.09
C VAL A 113 1.64 -18.54 -1.33
N VAL A 114 2.77 -19.07 -1.79
CA VAL A 114 3.22 -18.95 -3.19
C VAL A 114 3.14 -20.32 -3.85
N ASN A 115 2.48 -20.37 -5.01
CA ASN A 115 2.26 -21.59 -5.78
C ASN A 115 3.19 -21.63 -7.01
N PHE A 116 3.96 -22.70 -7.13
CA PHE A 116 4.83 -22.95 -8.27
C PHE A 116 4.46 -24.26 -9.00
N THR A 117 4.75 -24.32 -10.29
CA THR A 117 4.78 -25.56 -11.06
C THR A 117 6.00 -26.39 -10.64
N ALA A 118 5.99 -27.67 -10.97
CA ALA A 118 7.16 -28.54 -10.82
C ALA A 118 8.39 -28.10 -11.64
N THR A 119 8.22 -27.17 -12.59
CA THR A 119 9.30 -26.55 -13.36
C THR A 119 9.78 -25.23 -12.74
N GLY A 120 9.32 -24.87 -11.54
CA GLY A 120 9.71 -23.65 -10.84
C GLY A 120 9.09 -22.37 -11.39
N GLN A 121 8.04 -22.46 -12.21
CA GLN A 121 7.30 -21.29 -12.70
C GLN A 121 6.14 -20.96 -11.77
N LEU A 122 5.85 -19.67 -11.60
CA LEU A 122 4.68 -19.24 -10.82
C LEU A 122 3.39 -19.74 -11.50
N THR A 123 2.47 -20.33 -10.74
CA THR A 123 1.21 -20.87 -11.29
C THR A 123 0.02 -20.54 -10.41
N ASN A 124 -1.15 -20.43 -11.03
CA ASN A 124 -2.40 -20.30 -10.29
C ASN A 124 -2.85 -21.67 -9.77
N ASN A 125 -3.29 -21.75 -8.51
CA ASN A 125 -3.93 -22.95 -7.98
C ASN A 125 -5.32 -23.14 -8.61
N THR A 126 -5.46 -24.13 -9.48
CA THR A 126 -6.71 -24.41 -10.21
C THR A 126 -7.74 -25.20 -9.41
N ALA A 127 -7.38 -25.77 -8.24
CA ALA A 127 -8.23 -26.69 -7.48
C ALA A 127 -8.99 -26.05 -6.29
N SER A 128 -8.51 -24.92 -5.77
CA SER A 128 -9.23 -24.12 -4.75
C SER A 128 -8.68 -22.70 -4.77
N THR A 129 -9.51 -21.78 -5.27
CA THR A 129 -9.26 -20.36 -5.54
C THR A 129 -8.08 -20.09 -6.51
N PRO A 130 -8.32 -19.48 -7.69
CA PRO A 130 -7.30 -19.29 -8.72
C PRO A 130 -6.33 -18.16 -8.35
N PHE A 131 -5.36 -18.46 -7.48
CA PHE A 131 -4.30 -17.53 -7.10
C PHE A 131 -2.91 -18.15 -7.23
N ALA A 132 -1.93 -17.32 -7.54
CA ALA A 132 -0.52 -17.68 -7.52
C ALA A 132 0.18 -17.27 -6.23
N VAL A 133 -0.16 -16.09 -5.71
CA VAL A 133 0.30 -15.61 -4.40
C VAL A 133 -0.94 -15.23 -3.59
N SER A 134 -1.07 -15.72 -2.36
CA SER A 134 -2.03 -15.22 -1.39
C SER A 134 -1.31 -14.62 -0.19
N ILE A 135 -1.83 -13.51 0.31
CA ILE A 135 -1.32 -12.79 1.47
C ILE A 135 -2.49 -12.56 2.44
N ALA A 136 -2.41 -13.16 3.62
CA ALA A 136 -3.32 -12.89 4.73
C ALA A 136 -2.65 -11.94 5.72
N ALA A 137 -3.42 -11.01 6.27
CA ALA A 137 -2.97 -10.06 7.27
C ALA A 137 -4.00 -9.95 8.40
N THR A 138 -3.55 -9.55 9.58
CA THR A 138 -4.35 -9.59 10.82
C THR A 138 -5.69 -8.86 10.74
N ASP A 139 -5.77 -7.75 10.00
CA ASP A 139 -7.00 -6.94 9.87
C ASP A 139 -7.78 -7.23 8.57
N LEU A 140 -7.40 -8.28 7.82
CA LEU A 140 -8.05 -8.66 6.57
C LEU A 140 -8.88 -9.93 6.76
N ALA A 141 -10.20 -9.80 6.69
CA ALA A 141 -11.12 -10.94 6.75
C ALA A 141 -10.99 -11.87 5.54
N THR A 142 -10.52 -11.36 4.40
CA THR A 142 -10.25 -12.11 3.17
C THR A 142 -8.80 -11.85 2.73
N PRO A 143 -8.00 -12.90 2.43
CA PRO A 143 -6.65 -12.73 1.92
C PRO A 143 -6.61 -11.95 0.60
N VAL A 144 -5.58 -11.14 0.41
CA VAL A 144 -5.30 -10.53 -0.90
C VAL A 144 -4.67 -11.59 -1.78
N THR A 145 -5.29 -11.86 -2.93
CA THR A 145 -4.83 -12.88 -3.87
C THR A 145 -4.36 -12.22 -5.16
N PHE A 146 -3.24 -12.70 -5.69
CA PHE A 146 -2.67 -12.27 -6.96
C PHE A 146 -2.55 -13.46 -7.90
N THR A 147 -2.90 -13.25 -9.15
CA THR A 147 -2.69 -14.22 -10.24
C THR A 147 -1.23 -14.20 -10.70
N ALA A 148 -0.79 -15.28 -11.35
CA ALA A 148 0.57 -15.38 -11.86
C ALA A 148 0.90 -14.24 -12.84
N THR A 149 -0.10 -13.82 -13.62
CA THR A 149 0.00 -12.69 -14.54
C THR A 149 0.24 -11.37 -13.82
N GLU A 150 -0.49 -11.10 -12.73
CA GLU A 150 -0.36 -9.83 -11.98
C GLU A 150 0.99 -9.70 -11.28
N VAL A 151 1.52 -10.79 -10.73
CA VAL A 151 2.83 -10.79 -10.07
C VAL A 151 3.98 -10.65 -11.08
N LEU A 152 3.85 -11.27 -12.26
CA LEU A 152 4.91 -11.27 -13.28
C LEU A 152 4.84 -10.09 -14.26
N GLN A 153 3.67 -9.46 -14.45
CA GLN A 153 3.46 -8.36 -15.40
C GLN A 153 3.30 -6.99 -14.73
N ALA A 154 3.85 -6.79 -13.52
CA ALA A 154 3.70 -5.58 -12.71
C ALA A 154 4.26 -4.27 -13.32
N GLU A 155 4.39 -4.16 -14.65
CA GLU A 155 4.88 -2.96 -15.35
C GLU A 155 4.17 -2.64 -16.68
N LYS A 156 3.01 -3.22 -17.00
CA LYS A 156 2.23 -2.79 -18.18
C LYS A 156 0.76 -2.52 -17.89
N LYS A 157 0.50 -1.34 -17.34
CA LYS A 157 -0.69 -0.55 -17.69
C LYS A 157 -0.30 0.91 -17.86
#